data_AF-A0A354DH51-F1
#
_entry.id   AF-A0A354DH51-F1
#
_cell.length_a   1.000
_cell.length_b   1.000
_cell.length_c   1.000
_cell.angle_alpha   90.00
_cell.angle_beta   90.00
_cell.angle_gamma   90.00
#
_symmetry.space_group_name_H-M   'P 1'
#
loop_
_entity.id
_entity.type
_entity.pdbx_description
1 polymer ?
#
loop_
_entity_poly.entity_id
_entity_poly.type
_entity_poly.pdbx_seq_one_letter_code
_entity_poly.pdbx_strand_id
1 'polypeptide(L)'
;GLIDPVIGREKEIEQVIEVLNRRNKNNPVLIGEPGVGKTAIGEGLALRISEGNVPGKLKNKEVISLDVASLVSGTSYRGQFEERMKQLMQELQSQ
;
A
#
# COMPACT_ATOMS: atom_id res chain seq x y z
N GLY A 1 -3.98 -18.93 2.83
CA GLY A 1 -3.81 -18.10 1.62
C GLY A 1 -2.34 -17.80 1.45
N LEU A 2 -1.94 -17.11 0.37
CA LEU A 2 -0.54 -16.72 0.13
C LEU A 2 -0.01 -15.66 1.11
N ILE A 3 -0.92 -15.01 1.85
CA ILE A 3 -0.62 -14.04 2.90
C ILE A 3 -0.97 -14.69 4.25
N ASP A 4 -0.03 -14.63 5.18
CA ASP A 4 -0.24 -15.12 6.55
C ASP A 4 -1.23 -14.23 7.32
N PRO A 5 -2.06 -14.81 8.19
CA PRO A 5 -2.98 -14.02 9.00
C PRO A 5 -2.20 -13.10 9.94
N VAL A 6 -2.53 -11.81 9.90
CA VAL A 6 -1.92 -10.79 10.75
C VAL A 6 -2.63 -10.79 12.11
N ILE A 7 -1.90 -11.12 13.17
CA ILE A 7 -2.44 -11.25 14.53
C ILE A 7 -2.03 -10.02 15.37
N GLY A 8 -2.98 -9.40 16.06
CA GLY A 8 -2.70 -8.37 17.07
C GLY A 8 -2.43 -6.97 16.51
N ARG A 9 -2.79 -6.72 15.25
CA ARG A 9 -2.65 -5.42 14.54
C ARG A 9 -3.99 -4.84 14.08
N GLU A 10 -5.08 -5.33 14.64
CA GLU A 10 -6.44 -5.01 14.20
C GLU A 10 -6.72 -3.52 14.32
N LYS A 11 -6.26 -2.88 15.40
CA LYS A 11 -6.43 -1.45 15.64
C LYS A 11 -5.70 -0.59 14.60
N GLU A 12 -4.47 -0.95 14.25
CA GLU A 12 -3.68 -0.23 13.25
C GLU A 12 -4.28 -0.40 11.86
N ILE A 13 -4.76 -1.60 11.52
CA ILE A 13 -5.44 -1.87 10.24
C ILE A 13 -6.73 -1.05 10.16
N GLU A 14 -7.54 -1.01 11.22
CA GLU A 14 -8.74 -0.18 11.29
C GLU A 14 -8.44 1.32 11.11
N GLN A 15 -7.38 1.82 11.74
CA GLN A 15 -6.93 3.20 11.55
C GLN A 15 -6.52 3.51 10.11
N VAL A 16 -5.80 2.59 9.46
CA VAL A 16 -5.43 2.72 8.04
C VAL A 16 -6.67 2.78 7.16
N ILE A 17 -7.64 1.90 7.38
CA ILE A 17 -8.92 1.90 6.66
C ILE A 17 -9.67 3.23 6.87
N GLU A 18 -9.74 3.71 8.11
CA GLU A 18 -10.41 4.97 8.43
C GLU A 18 -9.76 6.14 7.70
N VAL A 19 -8.43 6.24 7.73
CA VAL A 19 -7.68 7.29 7.03
C VAL A 19 -7.91 7.25 5.53
N LEU A 20 -7.81 6.07 4.90
CA LEU A 20 -8.07 5.91 3.45
C LEU A 20 -9.50 6.31 3.06
N ASN A 21 -10.46 6.13 3.97
CA ASN A 21 -11.85 6.46 3.75
C ASN A 21 -12.16 7.97 3.84
N ARG A 22 -11.25 8.78 4.40
CA ARG A 22 -11.41 10.25 4.51
C ARG A 22 -11.50 10.91 3.12
N ARG A 23 -12.10 12.11 3.09
CA ARG A 23 -12.13 12.97 1.89
C ARG A 23 -10.79 13.69 1.65
N ASN A 24 -10.16 14.15 2.73
CA ASN A 24 -8.90 14.88 2.72
C ASN A 24 -7.89 14.20 3.64
N LYS A 25 -6.58 14.35 3.35
CA LYS A 25 -5.49 13.71 4.11
C LYS A 25 -5.72 12.20 4.24
N ASN A 26 -6.07 11.56 3.14
CA ASN A 26 -6.44 10.15 3.06
C ASN A 26 -5.26 9.22 2.76
N ASN A 27 -4.03 9.69 2.94
CA ASN A 27 -2.81 8.92 2.72
C ASN A 27 -2.20 8.56 4.09
N PRO A 28 -2.39 7.32 4.58
CA PRO A 28 -1.81 6.89 5.85
C PRO A 28 -0.29 6.76 5.73
N VAL A 29 0.43 7.16 6.78
CA VAL A 29 1.88 6.99 6.89
C VAL A 29 2.18 6.25 8.18
N LEU A 30 2.75 5.05 8.06
CA LEU A 30 3.07 4.18 9.19
C LEU A 30 4.46 4.52 9.76
N ILE A 31 4.48 5.04 10.99
CA ILE A 31 5.70 5.39 11.71
C ILE A 31 6.05 4.34 12.78
N GLY A 32 7.32 4.27 13.19
CA GLY A 32 7.83 3.24 14.10
C GLY A 32 9.24 2.78 13.74
N GLU A 33 9.86 1.99 14.62
CA GLU A 33 11.21 1.47 14.43
C GLU A 33 11.30 0.48 13.25
N PRO A 34 12.49 0.27 12.66
CA PRO A 34 12.70 -0.79 11.67
C PRO A 34 12.39 -2.17 12.26
N GLY A 35 11.80 -3.06 11.46
CA GLY A 35 11.55 -4.45 11.87
C GLY A 35 10.30 -4.69 12.73
N VAL A 36 9.56 -3.65 13.12
CA VAL A 36 8.33 -3.80 13.94
C VAL A 36 7.13 -4.40 13.20
N GLY A 37 7.28 -4.76 11.92
CA GLY A 37 6.20 -5.38 11.12
C GLY A 37 5.22 -4.38 10.51
N LYS A 38 5.67 -3.18 10.11
CA LYS A 38 4.81 -2.21 9.40
C LYS A 38 4.20 -2.77 8.11
N THR A 39 4.95 -3.62 7.41
CA THR A 39 4.51 -4.32 6.19
C THR A 39 3.29 -5.19 6.46
N ALA A 40 3.23 -5.85 7.62
CA ALA A 40 2.11 -6.70 8.00
C ALA A 40 0.78 -5.92 8.08
N ILE A 41 0.80 -4.61 8.37
CA ILE A 41 -0.42 -3.79 8.36
C ILE A 41 -0.95 -3.64 6.92
N GLY A 42 -0.07 -3.50 5.92
CA GLY A 42 -0.45 -3.44 4.51
C GLY A 42 -0.99 -4.78 3.99
N GLU A 43 -0.38 -5.89 4.39
CA GLU A 43 -0.86 -7.25 4.09
C GLU A 43 -2.22 -7.53 4.74
N GLY A 44 -2.40 -7.09 5.99
CA GLY A 44 -3.68 -7.18 6.70
C GLY A 44 -4.77 -6.35 6.04
N LEU A 45 -4.45 -5.17 5.51
CA LEU A 45 -5.37 -4.37 4.70
C LEU A 45 -5.79 -5.14 3.43
N ALA A 46 -4.84 -5.75 2.72
CA ALA A 46 -5.13 -6.53 1.52
C ALA A 46 -6.07 -7.71 1.83
N LEU A 47 -5.83 -8.41 2.94
CA LEU A 47 -6.70 -9.49 3.41
C LEU A 47 -8.11 -8.98 3.71
N ARG A 48 -8.25 -7.86 4.43
CA ARG A 48 -9.56 -7.24 4.73
C ARG A 48 -10.34 -6.86 3.48
N ILE A 49 -9.66 -6.34 2.45
CA ILE A 49 -10.31 -5.99 1.19
C ILE A 49 -10.78 -7.26 0.46
N SER A 50 -9.95 -8.31 0.42
CA SER A 50 -10.29 -9.62 -0.17
C SER A 50 -11.50 -10.27 0.50
N GLU A 51 -11.60 -10.19 1.83
CA GLU A 51 -12.74 -10.69 2.62
C GLU A 51 -14.00 -9.81 2.50
N GLY A 52 -13.90 -8.62 1.89
CA GLY A 52 -14.98 -7.63 1.85
C GLY A 52 -15.25 -6.91 3.18
N ASN A 53 -14.35 -7.08 4.16
CA ASN A 53 -14.38 -6.47 5.49
C ASN A 53 -13.87 -5.02 5.49
N VAL A 54 -14.32 -4.22 4.52
CA VAL A 54 -13.93 -2.81 4.33
C VAL A 54 -15.11 -1.93 3.90
N PRO A 55 -15.05 -0.60 4.13
CA PRO A 55 -16.04 0.33 3.62
C PRO A 55 -16.17 0.29 2.09
N GLY A 56 -17.34 0.67 1.57
CA GLY A 56 -17.64 0.61 0.13
C GLY A 56 -16.61 1.29 -0.79
N LYS A 57 -15.95 2.37 -0.32
CA LYS A 57 -14.89 3.07 -1.06
C LYS A 57 -13.67 2.19 -1.36
N LEU A 58 -13.38 1.23 -0.47
CA LEU A 58 -12.22 0.35 -0.55
C LEU A 58 -12.56 -1.06 -1.06
N LYS A 59 -13.85 -1.36 -1.27
CA LYS A 59 -14.25 -2.65 -1.85
C LYS A 59 -13.71 -2.78 -3.28
N ASN A 60 -13.28 -3.99 -3.62
CA ASN A 60 -12.72 -4.33 -4.94
C ASN A 60 -11.52 -3.46 -5.34
N LYS A 61 -10.80 -2.88 -4.37
CA LYS A 61 -9.54 -2.20 -4.61
C LYS A 61 -8.38 -3.19 -4.49
N GLU A 62 -7.34 -2.96 -5.26
CA GLU A 62 -6.13 -3.76 -5.20
C GLU A 62 -5.07 -3.07 -4.33
N VAL A 63 -4.32 -3.87 -3.58
CA VAL A 63 -3.18 -3.39 -2.79
C VAL A 63 -1.91 -3.83 -3.51
N ILE A 64 -1.10 -2.85 -3.90
CA ILE A 64 0.13 -3.07 -4.66
C ILE A 64 1.30 -2.63 -3.78
N SER A 65 2.29 -3.50 -3.62
CA SER A 65 3.56 -3.16 -2.99
C SER A 65 4.53 -2.63 -4.04
N LEU A 66 5.15 -1.49 -3.76
CA LEU A 66 6.14 -0.88 -4.64
C LEU A 66 7.54 -1.03 -4.04
N ASP A 67 8.43 -1.72 -4.75
CA ASP A 67 9.84 -1.77 -4.40
C ASP A 67 10.64 -0.66 -5.10
N VAL A 68 11.07 0.32 -4.31
CA VAL A 68 11.87 1.44 -4.78
C VAL A 68 13.28 0.99 -5.19
N ALA A 69 13.84 -0.05 -4.55
CA ALA A 69 15.18 -0.54 -4.89
C ALA A 69 15.19 -1.08 -6.33
N SER A 70 14.18 -1.85 -6.70
CA SER A 70 13.98 -2.32 -8.08
C SER A 70 13.82 -1.18 -9.09
N LEU A 71 13.09 -0.11 -8.74
CA LEU A 71 12.92 1.05 -9.62
C LEU A 71 14.22 1.80 -9.91
N VAL A 72 15.07 1.94 -8.89
CA VAL A 72 16.38 2.60 -8.97
C VAL A 72 17.41 1.70 -9.65
N SER A 73 17.25 0.38 -9.56
CA SER A 73 18.15 -0.57 -10.21
C SER A 73 18.17 -0.36 -11.74
N GLY A 74 19.37 -0.28 -12.32
CA GLY A 74 19.54 -0.05 -13.75
C GLY A 74 19.18 1.36 -14.23
N THR A 75 18.97 2.34 -13.35
CA THR A 75 18.96 3.76 -13.76
C THR A 75 20.38 4.31 -13.75
N SER A 76 20.92 4.64 -14.93
CA SER A 76 22.28 5.17 -15.07
C SER A 76 22.30 6.67 -15.36
N TYR A 77 21.19 7.21 -15.85
CA TYR A 77 21.06 8.61 -16.26
C TYR A 77 20.18 9.38 -15.28
N ARG A 78 20.58 10.64 -15.00
CA ARG A 78 19.77 11.57 -14.20
C ARG A 78 18.40 11.74 -14.86
N GLY A 79 17.33 11.59 -14.07
CA GLY A 79 15.95 11.72 -14.53
C GLY A 79 15.26 10.40 -14.94
N GLN A 80 16.03 9.32 -15.18
CA GLN A 80 15.45 8.04 -15.61
C GLN A 80 14.54 7.40 -14.54
N PHE A 81 14.86 7.59 -13.25
CA PHE A 81 14.00 7.17 -12.15
C PHE A 81 12.63 7.88 -12.18
N GLU A 82 12.62 9.20 -12.39
CA GLU A 82 11.39 9.98 -12.44
C GLU A 82 10.52 9.59 -13.64
N GLU A 83 11.14 9.26 -14.78
CA GLU A 83 10.44 8.79 -15.97
C GLU A 83 9.76 7.44 -15.72
N ARG A 84 10.48 6.47 -15.11
CA ARG A 84 9.89 5.17 -14.73
C ARG A 84 8.73 5.31 -13.74
N MET A 85 8.88 6.20 -12.74
CA MET A 85 7.80 6.49 -11.79
C MET A 85 6.56 7.06 -12.48
N LYS A 86 6.75 7.97 -13.45
CA LYS A 86 5.64 8.54 -14.24
C LYS A 86 4.94 7.47 -15.07
N GLN A 87 5.69 6.60 -15.73
CA GLN A 87 5.12 5.49 -16.52
C GLN A 87 4.30 4.56 -15.62
N LEU A 88 4.85 4.15 -14.47
CA LEU A 88 4.12 3.33 -13.51
C LEU A 88 2.82 3.99 -13.03
N MET A 89 2.85 5.30 -12.72
CA MET A 89 1.65 6.03 -12.32
C MET A 89 0.60 6.11 -13.44
N GLN A 90 1.03 6.21 -14.70
CA GLN A 90 0.10 6.22 -15.84
C GLN A 90 -0.56 4.85 -16.05
N GLU A 91 0.20 3.77 -15.90
CA GLU A 91 -0.35 2.40 -15.94
C GLU A 91 -1.40 2.19 -14.84
N LEU A 92 -1.13 2.65 -13.62
CA LEU A 92 -2.07 2.55 -12.49
C LEU A 92 -3.33 3.43 -12.64
N GLN A 93 -3.28 4.52 -13.42
CA GLN A 93 -4.45 5.38 -13.68
C GLN A 93 -5.30 4.90 -14.85
N SER A 94 -4.72 4.10 -15.76
CA SER A 94 -5.40 3.61 -16.97
C SER A 94 -6.08 2.26 -16.76
N GLN A 95 -5.83 1.60 -15.62
CA GLN A 95 -6.61 0.47 -15.09
C GLN A 95 -7.81 0.96 -14.28
#